data_AF-A0A2J6THP2-F1
#
_entry.id   AF-A0A2J6THP2-F1
#
_cell.length_a   1.000
_cell.length_b   1.000
_cell.length_c   1.000
_cell.angle_alpha   90.00
_cell.angle_beta   90.00
_cell.angle_gamma   90.00
#
_symmetry.space_group_name_H-M   'P 1'
#
loop_
_entity.id
_entity.type
_entity.pdbx_description
1 polymer ?
#
loop_
_entity_poly.entity_id
_entity_poly.type
_entity_poly.pdbx_seq_one_letter_code
_entity_poly.pdbx_strand_id
1 'polypeptide(L)'
;MSSISDSRKQDEAQLLPAYEALPREERGLSPDARRLFWSLNGPLTTSLWIMETRKMPESRKPYFRQTTGGDATTSLHPASQTPLTEPKVSSVTVSVDKLERWDEDWYGLHREHWDDIDPGTAKEFTDENGEITDAWGALPDFNPDEDEDGTVHLLKCCGIDRPRGKAAKLVAKPDASSGRNFVTIHDYVSAVHPWLIELREDILGAKGLVENDKEPLPSETKLMVDSFDP
;
A
#
# COMPACT_ATOMS: atom_id res chain seq x y z
N MET A 1 -5.49 -41.89 45.38
CA MET A 1 -4.54 -42.14 44.29
C MET A 1 -5.23 -41.85 42.97
N SER A 2 -4.60 -40.96 42.20
CA SER A 2 -4.76 -40.73 40.75
C SER A 2 -6.08 -40.18 40.22
N SER A 3 -6.19 -38.85 40.30
CA SER A 3 -6.61 -38.02 39.16
C SER A 3 -5.56 -38.12 38.04
N ILE A 4 -5.96 -38.31 36.79
CA ILE A 4 -5.37 -37.79 35.54
C ILE A 4 -6.41 -38.11 34.46
N SER A 5 -7.33 -37.20 34.18
CA SER A 5 -8.21 -37.25 32.99
C SER A 5 -8.70 -35.85 32.63
N ASP A 6 -7.86 -34.83 32.75
CA ASP A 6 -8.25 -33.46 32.35
C ASP A 6 -7.05 -32.57 31.97
N SER A 7 -6.09 -33.10 31.22
CA SER A 7 -4.94 -32.32 30.71
C SER A 7 -4.69 -32.49 29.21
N ARG A 8 -5.71 -32.88 28.43
CA ARG A 8 -5.56 -33.05 26.98
C ARG A 8 -6.29 -31.99 26.14
N LYS A 9 -6.60 -30.83 26.74
CA LYS A 9 -7.26 -29.69 26.07
C LYS A 9 -6.49 -28.36 26.13
N GLN A 10 -5.20 -28.39 26.46
CA GLN A 10 -4.34 -27.21 26.46
C GLN A 10 -3.03 -27.55 25.74
N ASP A 11 -2.99 -27.35 24.43
CA ASP A 11 -1.82 -27.04 23.59
C ASP A 11 -2.08 -27.31 22.09
N GLU A 12 -3.21 -26.85 21.57
CA GLU A 12 -3.23 -26.35 20.19
C GLU A 12 -3.16 -24.84 20.29
N ALA A 13 -1.95 -24.28 20.12
CA ALA A 13 -1.83 -22.87 19.78
C ALA A 13 -2.66 -22.67 18.52
N GLN A 14 -3.86 -22.08 18.65
CA GLN A 14 -4.75 -21.84 17.52
C GLN A 14 -3.95 -21.09 16.45
N LEU A 15 -3.70 -21.77 15.32
CA LEU A 15 -3.08 -21.16 14.16
C LEU A 15 -4.01 -20.06 13.67
N LEU A 16 -3.58 -18.81 13.79
CA LEU A 16 -4.38 -17.68 13.33
C LEU A 16 -4.35 -17.63 11.80
N PRO A 17 -5.48 -17.34 11.14
CA PRO A 17 -5.53 -17.24 9.69
C PRO A 17 -4.74 -16.01 9.21
N ALA A 18 -4.32 -16.03 7.95
CA ALA A 18 -3.95 -14.81 7.25
C ALA A 18 -5.19 -13.93 7.05
N TYR A 19 -5.00 -12.61 6.94
CA TYR A 19 -6.11 -11.68 6.77
C TYR A 19 -6.96 -11.95 5.53
N GLU A 20 -6.32 -12.34 4.43
CA GLU A 20 -6.96 -12.62 3.16
C GLU A 20 -7.80 -13.90 3.20
N ALA A 21 -7.55 -14.78 4.18
CA ALA A 21 -8.34 -15.99 4.41
C ALA A 21 -9.62 -15.72 5.19
N LEU A 22 -9.79 -14.53 5.79
CA LEU A 22 -11.02 -14.16 6.48
C LEU A 22 -12.13 -13.78 5.49
N PRO A 23 -13.40 -14.11 5.78
CA PRO A 23 -14.55 -13.55 5.09
C PRO A 23 -14.53 -12.02 5.12
N ARG A 24 -15.00 -11.37 4.05
CA ARG A 24 -14.95 -9.91 3.92
C ARG A 24 -15.73 -9.19 5.04
N GLU A 25 -16.78 -9.81 5.54
CA GLU A 25 -17.62 -9.29 6.63
C GLU A 25 -16.91 -9.32 7.99
N GLU A 26 -15.92 -10.20 8.15
CA GLU A 26 -15.13 -10.37 9.36
C GLU A 26 -13.82 -9.57 9.32
N ARG A 27 -13.45 -9.07 8.13
CA ARG A 27 -12.27 -8.24 7.94
C ARG A 27 -12.49 -6.88 8.59
N GLY A 28 -11.64 -6.57 9.56
CA GLY A 28 -11.72 -5.28 10.24
C GLY A 28 -10.43 -4.91 10.95
N LEU A 29 -10.08 -3.63 10.88
CA LEU A 29 -9.11 -3.06 11.79
C LEU A 29 -9.60 -3.11 13.23
N SER A 30 -8.66 -3.32 14.16
CA SER A 30 -8.93 -3.15 15.59
C SER A 30 -9.30 -1.69 15.92
N PRO A 31 -10.00 -1.44 17.04
CA PRO A 31 -10.35 -0.09 17.48
C PRO A 31 -9.14 0.84 17.61
N ASP A 32 -7.97 0.31 17.96
CA ASP A 32 -6.73 1.07 18.06
C ASP A 32 -6.13 1.40 16.69
N ALA A 33 -6.12 0.44 15.77
CA ALA A 33 -5.58 0.64 14.43
C ALA A 33 -6.38 1.70 13.65
N ARG A 34 -7.71 1.75 13.86
CA ARG A 34 -8.59 2.78 13.26
C ARG A 34 -8.25 4.22 13.68
N ARG A 35 -7.47 4.40 14.73
CA ARG A 35 -7.05 5.71 15.26
C ARG A 35 -5.68 6.15 14.77
N LEU A 36 -5.00 5.32 13.96
CA LEU A 36 -3.74 5.71 13.33
C LEU A 36 -3.96 6.90 12.40
N PHE A 37 -3.06 7.88 12.53
CA PHE A 37 -2.96 9.03 11.64
C PHE A 37 -1.53 9.06 11.11
N TRP A 38 -1.36 8.97 9.80
CA TRP A 38 -0.08 8.55 9.23
C TRP A 38 0.26 9.31 7.95
N SER A 39 1.41 10.00 7.96
CA SER A 39 1.98 10.66 6.78
C SER A 39 3.19 9.91 6.21
N LEU A 40 3.53 10.20 4.95
CA LEU A 40 4.73 9.68 4.27
C LEU A 40 5.75 10.79 3.99
N ASN A 41 5.90 11.74 4.92
CA ASN A 41 6.69 12.96 4.74
C ASN A 41 7.98 12.96 5.59
N GLY A 42 8.57 11.79 5.82
CA GLY A 42 9.75 11.65 6.66
C GLY A 42 9.83 10.28 7.30
N PRO A 43 10.72 10.09 8.30
CA PRO A 43 10.88 8.82 8.98
C PRO A 43 9.66 8.44 9.81
N LEU A 44 9.52 7.14 10.10
CA LEU A 44 8.39 6.58 10.86
C LEU A 44 8.21 7.26 12.23
N THR A 45 9.33 7.61 12.87
CA THR A 45 9.36 8.21 14.21
C THR A 45 8.65 9.55 14.31
N THR A 46 8.57 10.30 13.20
CA THR A 46 7.96 11.63 13.14
C THR A 46 6.67 11.67 12.33
N SER A 47 6.27 10.55 11.72
CA SER A 47 5.21 10.52 10.71
C SER A 47 3.96 9.75 11.17
N LEU A 48 3.94 9.27 12.41
CA LEU A 48 2.86 8.47 12.95
C LEU A 48 2.30 9.05 14.26
N TRP A 49 0.98 9.19 14.30
CA TRP A 49 0.23 9.67 15.45
C TRP A 49 -0.97 8.78 15.75
N ILE A 50 -1.47 8.85 16.98
CA ILE A 50 -2.69 8.19 17.42
C ILE A 50 -3.71 9.26 17.82
N MET A 51 -4.89 9.19 17.24
CA MET A 51 -6.03 10.05 17.61
C MET A 51 -6.81 9.45 18.80
N GLU A 52 -7.57 10.28 19.50
CA GLU A 52 -8.55 9.82 20.49
C GLU A 52 -9.69 9.07 19.81
N THR A 53 -10.21 9.64 18.72
CA THR A 53 -11.14 8.97 17.81
C THR A 53 -10.78 9.31 16.36
N ARG A 54 -11.15 8.45 15.40
CA ARG A 54 -10.89 8.69 13.97
C ARG A 54 -11.49 10.02 13.46
N LYS A 55 -12.51 10.55 14.14
CA LYS A 55 -13.22 11.78 13.75
C LYS A 55 -12.60 13.06 14.35
N MET A 56 -11.53 12.95 15.14
CA MET A 56 -10.93 14.06 15.90
C MET A 56 -9.43 14.19 15.59
N PRO A 57 -9.04 14.64 14.37
CA PRO A 57 -7.63 14.75 13.97
C PRO A 57 -6.80 15.72 14.82
N GLU A 58 -7.45 16.68 15.48
CA GLU A 58 -6.84 17.63 16.42
C GLU A 58 -6.37 16.98 17.72
N SER A 59 -6.91 15.81 18.08
CA SER A 59 -6.57 15.08 19.31
C SER A 59 -5.26 14.27 19.21
N ARG A 60 -4.54 14.36 18.08
CA ARG A 60 -3.40 13.51 17.74
C ARG A 60 -2.27 13.60 18.77
N LYS A 61 -1.80 12.44 19.21
CA LYS A 61 -0.63 12.28 20.09
C LYS A 61 0.46 11.50 19.36
N PRO A 62 1.76 11.81 19.57
CA PRO A 62 2.85 11.08 18.94
C PRO A 62 2.78 9.58 19.25
N TYR A 63 2.97 8.75 18.22
CA TYR A 63 3.11 7.30 18.39
C TYR A 63 4.45 6.95 19.03
N PHE A 64 5.53 7.59 18.59
CA PHE A 64 6.85 7.54 19.21
C PHE A 64 6.99 8.71 20.18
N ARG A 65 7.26 8.42 21.45
CA ARG A 65 7.44 9.42 22.51
C ARG A 65 8.90 9.46 22.91
N GLN A 66 9.56 10.57 22.63
CA GLN A 66 10.92 10.83 23.13
C GLN A 66 10.85 11.39 24.55
N THR A 67 11.67 10.85 25.46
CA THR A 67 11.88 11.45 26.78
C THR A 67 13.11 12.36 26.73
N THR A 68 12.94 13.67 26.96
CA THR A 68 14.07 14.60 27.02
C THR A 68 14.73 14.54 28.40
N GLY A 69 15.97 14.05 28.48
CA GLY A 69 16.74 13.88 29.70
C GLY A 69 18.07 13.15 29.44
N GLY A 70 18.92 13.01 30.46
CA GLY A 70 20.25 12.38 30.34
C GLY A 70 20.26 10.96 29.77
N ASP A 71 19.12 10.26 29.83
CA ASP A 71 18.85 8.98 29.18
C ASP A 71 17.70 9.15 28.19
N ALA A 72 17.97 9.72 27.01
CA ALA A 72 16.98 9.86 25.96
C ALA A 72 16.53 8.47 25.48
N THR A 73 15.34 8.03 25.93
CA THR A 73 14.72 6.78 25.48
C THR A 73 13.53 7.10 24.59
N THR A 74 13.34 6.31 23.54
CA THR A 74 12.13 6.35 22.72
C THR A 74 11.18 5.30 23.26
N SER A 75 10.04 5.73 23.79
CA SER A 75 8.96 4.85 24.22
C SER A 75 7.85 4.83 23.17
N LEU A 76 7.24 3.66 22.95
CA LEU A 76 6.12 3.49 22.03
C LEU A 76 4.80 3.77 22.73
N HIS A 77 3.81 4.24 21.97
CA HIS A 77 2.43 4.33 22.44
C HIS A 77 1.90 2.92 22.81
N PRO A 78 1.11 2.74 23.89
CA PRO A 78 0.61 1.41 24.29
C PRO A 78 -0.13 0.63 23.18
N ALA A 79 -0.82 1.36 22.29
CA ALA A 79 -1.45 0.80 21.09
C ALA A 79 -0.47 0.05 20.17
N SER A 80 0.85 0.29 20.27
CA SER A 80 1.84 -0.41 19.46
C SER A 80 1.79 -1.93 19.63
N GLN A 81 1.38 -2.40 20.82
CA GLN A 81 1.33 -3.82 21.17
C GLN A 81 -0.06 -4.44 20.96
N THR A 82 -1.05 -3.66 20.51
CA THR A 82 -2.39 -4.20 20.26
C THR A 82 -2.47 -4.83 18.86
N PRO A 83 -3.39 -5.80 18.64
CA PRO A 83 -3.57 -6.41 17.34
C PRO A 83 -3.89 -5.36 16.28
N LEU A 84 -3.39 -5.55 15.07
CA LEU A 84 -3.75 -4.70 13.94
C LEU A 84 -5.23 -4.87 13.57
N THR A 85 -5.74 -6.10 13.61
CA THR A 85 -7.08 -6.47 13.15
C THR A 85 -7.89 -7.14 14.25
N GLU A 86 -9.21 -7.09 14.11
CA GLU A 86 -10.16 -7.90 14.86
C GLU A 86 -11.05 -8.65 13.85
N PRO A 87 -10.98 -10.00 13.76
CA PRO A 87 -10.17 -10.92 14.59
C PRO A 87 -8.66 -10.83 14.31
N LYS A 88 -7.85 -11.41 15.21
CA LYS A 88 -6.39 -11.44 15.09
C LYS A 88 -5.94 -12.33 13.91
N VAL A 89 -4.91 -11.89 13.20
CA VAL A 89 -4.37 -12.59 12.02
C VAL A 89 -2.87 -12.82 12.13
N SER A 90 -2.38 -13.86 11.47
CA SER A 90 -0.95 -14.22 11.43
C SER A 90 -0.16 -13.48 10.35
N SER A 91 -0.83 -12.88 9.36
CA SER A 91 -0.22 -12.02 8.36
C SER A 91 -1.24 -11.11 7.69
N VAL A 92 -0.75 -10.01 7.10
CA VAL A 92 -1.53 -9.11 6.23
C VAL A 92 -0.72 -8.83 4.98
N THR A 93 -1.33 -8.97 3.81
CA THR A 93 -0.80 -8.55 2.52
C THR A 93 -1.28 -7.13 2.26
N VAL A 94 -0.35 -6.24 2.00
CA VAL A 94 -0.60 -4.82 1.76
C VAL A 94 -0.32 -4.54 0.30
N SER A 95 -1.24 -3.87 -0.38
CA SER A 95 -1.03 -3.29 -1.71
C SER A 95 -1.26 -1.77 -1.67
N VAL A 96 -0.88 -1.09 -2.75
CA VAL A 96 -1.18 0.33 -2.94
C VAL A 96 -2.15 0.45 -4.12
N ASP A 97 -3.42 0.73 -3.82
CA ASP A 97 -4.50 0.85 -4.82
C ASP A 97 -4.10 1.72 -6.03
N LYS A 98 -3.47 2.87 -5.76
CA LYS A 98 -3.01 3.77 -6.82
C LYS A 98 -1.98 3.17 -7.76
N LEU A 99 -1.12 2.27 -7.27
CA LEU A 99 -0.13 1.59 -8.10
C LEU A 99 -0.71 0.37 -8.80
N GLU A 100 -1.64 -0.34 -8.16
CA GLU A 100 -2.35 -1.47 -8.78
C GLU A 100 -3.18 -1.02 -9.99
N ARG A 101 -3.77 0.18 -9.90
CA ARG A 101 -4.62 0.74 -10.95
C ARG A 101 -3.89 1.68 -11.91
N TRP A 102 -2.61 1.96 -11.69
CA TRP A 102 -1.92 2.99 -12.46
C TRP A 102 -1.93 2.70 -13.96
N ASP A 103 -1.69 1.46 -14.35
CA ASP A 103 -1.70 1.08 -15.77
C ASP A 103 -3.10 1.23 -16.41
N GLU A 104 -4.13 0.73 -15.73
CA GLU A 104 -5.51 0.81 -16.19
C GLU A 104 -6.00 2.26 -16.26
N ASP A 105 -5.75 3.06 -15.20
CA ASP A 105 -6.11 4.47 -15.15
C ASP A 105 -5.35 5.25 -16.25
N TRP A 106 -4.07 4.92 -16.50
CA TRP A 106 -3.29 5.53 -17.58
C TRP A 106 -3.88 5.20 -18.95
N TYR A 107 -4.14 3.92 -19.21
CA TYR A 107 -4.71 3.47 -20.47
C TYR A 107 -6.10 4.07 -20.70
N GLY A 108 -6.95 4.11 -19.67
CA GLY A 108 -8.27 4.69 -19.73
C GLY A 108 -8.27 6.17 -20.10
N LEU A 109 -7.32 6.95 -19.58
CA LEU A 109 -7.17 8.37 -19.89
C LEU A 109 -6.56 8.63 -21.28
N HIS A 110 -5.64 7.75 -21.73
CA HIS A 110 -4.88 8.00 -22.95
C HIS A 110 -5.44 7.32 -24.20
N ARG A 111 -6.34 6.33 -24.06
CA ARG A 111 -6.94 5.63 -25.21
C ARG A 111 -7.75 6.56 -26.12
N GLU A 112 -8.45 7.56 -25.54
CA GLU A 112 -9.34 8.46 -26.28
C GLU A 112 -8.59 9.38 -27.26
N HIS A 113 -7.28 9.57 -27.07
CA HIS A 113 -6.46 10.32 -28.03
C HIS A 113 -6.35 9.63 -29.39
N TRP A 114 -6.71 8.34 -29.47
CA TRP A 114 -6.36 7.48 -30.59
C TRP A 114 -7.51 6.59 -31.08
N ASP A 115 -8.76 6.95 -30.78
CA ASP A 115 -9.96 6.24 -31.25
C ASP A 115 -10.01 6.07 -32.79
N ASP A 116 -9.33 6.94 -33.53
CA ASP A 116 -9.27 6.93 -35.01
C ASP A 116 -8.04 6.18 -35.60
N ILE A 117 -7.15 5.62 -34.76
CA ILE A 117 -6.00 4.84 -35.24
C ILE A 117 -6.33 3.36 -35.32
N ASP A 118 -5.98 2.75 -36.45
CA ASP A 118 -5.99 1.30 -36.61
C ASP A 118 -4.86 0.67 -35.76
N PRO A 119 -5.19 -0.08 -34.69
CA PRO A 119 -4.19 -0.71 -33.84
C PRO A 119 -3.40 -1.81 -34.58
N GLY A 120 -3.78 -2.22 -35.80
CA GLY A 120 -3.07 -3.25 -36.55
C GLY A 120 -1.62 -2.94 -36.94
N THR A 121 -1.10 -1.73 -36.67
CA THR A 121 0.24 -1.32 -37.10
C THR A 121 1.04 -0.68 -35.97
N ALA A 122 2.19 -1.28 -35.62
CA ALA A 122 3.17 -0.65 -34.72
C ALA A 122 3.64 0.68 -35.32
N LYS A 123 3.64 1.74 -34.50
CA LYS A 123 3.88 3.10 -34.97
C LYS A 123 4.40 3.98 -33.84
N GLU A 124 5.29 4.90 -34.20
CA GLU A 124 5.78 5.96 -33.33
C GLU A 124 5.37 7.32 -33.93
N PHE A 125 5.04 8.26 -33.05
CA PHE A 125 4.77 9.65 -33.37
C PHE A 125 5.78 10.52 -32.63
N THR A 126 6.29 11.54 -33.31
CA THR A 126 7.26 12.47 -32.73
C THR A 126 6.73 13.89 -32.76
N ASP A 127 7.17 14.71 -31.81
CA ASP A 127 6.94 16.15 -31.82
C ASP A 127 7.84 16.88 -32.83
N GLU A 128 7.80 18.22 -32.81
CA GLU A 128 8.62 19.09 -33.66
C GLU A 128 10.13 18.99 -33.37
N ASN A 129 10.51 18.50 -32.19
CA ASN A 129 11.90 18.29 -31.78
C ASN A 129 12.41 16.88 -32.11
N GLY A 130 11.53 16.00 -32.60
CA GLY A 130 11.84 14.61 -32.91
C GLY A 130 11.77 13.68 -31.70
N GLU A 131 11.20 14.12 -30.57
CA GLU A 131 10.98 13.28 -29.39
C GLU A 131 9.71 12.44 -29.57
N ILE A 132 9.80 11.14 -29.24
CA ILE A 132 8.64 10.23 -29.35
C ILE A 132 7.59 10.63 -28.32
N THR A 133 6.44 11.10 -28.79
CA THR A 133 5.29 11.44 -27.95
C THR A 133 4.41 10.23 -27.73
N ASP A 134 4.27 9.36 -28.73
CA ASP A 134 3.34 8.25 -28.70
C ASP A 134 3.93 7.03 -29.41
N ALA A 135 3.71 5.85 -28.86
CA ALA A 135 4.26 4.61 -29.40
C ALA A 135 3.28 3.46 -29.23
N TRP A 136 3.17 2.64 -30.27
CA TRP A 136 2.37 1.43 -30.33
C TRP A 136 3.23 0.22 -30.69
N GLY A 137 3.07 -0.88 -29.97
CA GLY A 137 3.86 -2.09 -30.19
C GLY A 137 3.41 -3.26 -29.33
N ALA A 138 4.21 -4.33 -29.32
CA ALA A 138 3.94 -5.47 -28.45
C ALA A 138 4.18 -5.10 -26.98
N LEU A 139 3.24 -5.44 -26.09
CA LEU A 139 3.45 -5.33 -24.64
C LEU A 139 4.46 -6.40 -24.20
N PRO A 140 5.59 -6.01 -23.57
CA PRO A 140 6.61 -6.97 -23.12
C PRO A 140 6.09 -7.99 -22.09
N ASP A 141 5.08 -7.61 -21.31
CA ASP A 141 4.47 -8.38 -20.23
C ASP A 141 2.97 -8.65 -20.49
N PHE A 142 2.60 -8.86 -21.76
CA PHE A 142 1.21 -9.09 -22.17
C PHE A 142 0.56 -10.25 -21.40
N ASN A 143 -0.61 -9.98 -20.83
CA ASN A 143 -1.47 -10.92 -20.16
C ASN A 143 -2.87 -10.91 -20.80
N PRO A 144 -3.30 -11.97 -21.49
CA PRO A 144 -4.60 -12.01 -22.17
C PRO A 144 -5.81 -11.93 -21.23
N ASP A 145 -5.62 -12.17 -19.92
CA ASP A 145 -6.70 -12.07 -18.93
C ASP A 145 -6.86 -10.65 -18.36
N GLU A 146 -5.84 -9.79 -18.50
CA GLU A 146 -5.79 -8.46 -17.89
C GLU A 146 -5.68 -7.33 -18.92
N ASP A 147 -5.02 -7.58 -20.05
CA ASP A 147 -4.73 -6.58 -21.08
C ASP A 147 -5.81 -6.54 -22.16
N GLU A 148 -5.86 -5.41 -22.87
CA GLU A 148 -6.76 -5.23 -24.00
C GLU A 148 -6.47 -6.24 -25.13
N ASP A 149 -7.53 -6.72 -25.80
CA ASP A 149 -7.39 -7.62 -26.94
C ASP A 149 -6.59 -6.96 -28.08
N GLY A 150 -5.66 -7.69 -28.68
CA GLY A 150 -4.88 -7.21 -29.81
C GLY A 150 -3.47 -7.80 -29.85
N THR A 151 -2.71 -7.47 -30.89
CA THR A 151 -1.28 -7.80 -31.00
C THR A 151 -0.37 -6.58 -30.87
N VAL A 152 -0.99 -5.38 -30.78
CA VAL A 152 -0.32 -4.09 -30.71
C VAL A 152 -1.10 -3.24 -29.71
N HIS A 153 -0.36 -2.60 -28.84
CA HIS A 153 -0.87 -1.91 -27.66
C HIS A 153 -0.24 -0.54 -27.56
N LEU A 154 -0.92 0.37 -26.86
CA LEU A 154 -0.38 1.68 -26.54
C LEU A 154 0.73 1.53 -25.49
N LEU A 155 1.96 1.87 -25.87
CA LEU A 155 3.16 1.76 -25.02
C LEU A 155 3.60 3.11 -24.43
N LYS A 156 3.29 4.21 -25.14
CA LYS A 156 3.61 5.57 -24.74
C LYS A 156 2.55 6.51 -25.29
N CYS A 157 2.17 7.53 -24.53
CA CYS A 157 1.28 8.58 -24.99
C CYS A 157 1.60 9.91 -24.30
N CYS A 158 1.48 11.02 -25.03
CA CYS A 158 1.77 12.36 -24.50
C CYS A 158 3.19 12.51 -23.91
N GLY A 159 4.15 11.74 -24.40
CA GLY A 159 5.53 11.71 -23.90
C GLY A 159 5.74 10.81 -22.68
N ILE A 160 4.69 10.18 -22.15
CA ILE A 160 4.73 9.37 -20.92
C ILE A 160 4.65 7.89 -21.29
N ASP A 161 5.56 7.10 -20.74
CA ASP A 161 5.53 5.64 -20.92
C ASP A 161 4.39 5.03 -20.12
N ARG A 162 3.73 4.02 -20.70
CA ARG A 162 2.71 3.23 -20.02
C ARG A 162 3.31 2.60 -18.75
N PRO A 163 2.72 2.83 -17.56
CA PRO A 163 3.35 2.49 -16.27
C PRO A 163 3.19 1.01 -15.92
N ARG A 164 3.77 0.13 -16.74
CA ARG A 164 3.73 -1.33 -16.58
C ARG A 164 4.54 -1.81 -15.36
N GLY A 165 4.07 -2.88 -14.73
CA GLY A 165 4.76 -3.54 -13.62
C GLY A 165 4.89 -2.72 -12.34
N LYS A 166 4.07 -1.68 -12.16
CA LYS A 166 4.13 -0.79 -10.98
C LYS A 166 3.35 -1.28 -9.77
N ALA A 167 2.48 -2.28 -9.93
CA ALA A 167 1.78 -2.91 -8.82
C ALA A 167 2.79 -3.50 -7.81
N ALA A 168 2.60 -3.21 -6.53
CA ALA A 168 3.51 -3.61 -5.46
C ALA A 168 2.74 -4.22 -4.29
N LYS A 169 3.28 -5.29 -3.70
CA LYS A 169 2.70 -5.98 -2.54
C LYS A 169 3.75 -6.26 -1.47
N LEU A 170 3.37 -6.15 -0.20
CA LEU A 170 4.19 -6.47 0.96
C LEU A 170 3.41 -7.35 1.94
N VAL A 171 4.01 -8.41 2.46
CA VAL A 171 3.40 -9.24 3.51
C VAL A 171 3.96 -8.84 4.88
N ALA A 172 3.13 -8.20 5.70
CA ALA A 172 3.43 -7.91 7.09
C ALA A 172 3.18 -9.15 7.97
N LYS A 173 4.16 -9.47 8.82
CA LYS A 173 4.14 -10.62 9.75
C LYS A 173 4.54 -10.18 11.15
N PRO A 174 4.16 -10.92 12.20
CA PRO A 174 4.59 -10.65 13.57
C PRO A 174 6.12 -10.73 13.67
N ASP A 175 6.72 -9.91 14.54
CA ASP A 175 8.11 -10.07 14.91
C ASP A 175 8.35 -11.48 15.48
N ALA A 176 9.16 -12.28 14.80
CA ALA A 176 9.49 -13.65 15.16
C ALA A 176 10.14 -13.76 16.56
N SER A 177 10.80 -12.70 17.03
CA SER A 177 11.44 -12.66 18.34
C SER A 177 10.45 -12.46 19.50
N SER A 178 9.23 -11.99 19.21
CA SER A 178 8.24 -11.64 20.23
C SER A 178 7.49 -12.84 20.83
N GLY A 179 7.56 -14.01 20.19
CA GLY A 179 6.77 -15.19 20.56
C GLY A 179 5.25 -15.04 20.31
N ARG A 180 4.81 -13.91 19.76
CA ARG A 180 3.40 -13.68 19.38
C ARG A 180 3.11 -14.32 18.02
N ASN A 181 1.89 -14.82 17.85
CA ASN A 181 1.41 -15.41 16.60
C ASN A 181 0.49 -14.50 15.80
N PHE A 182 0.32 -13.22 16.21
CA PHE A 182 -0.54 -12.25 15.56
C PHE A 182 0.18 -10.93 15.25
N VAL A 183 -0.24 -10.28 14.17
CA VAL A 183 0.31 -9.00 13.72
C VAL A 183 -0.17 -7.88 14.65
N THR A 184 0.77 -7.14 15.24
CA THR A 184 0.46 -5.90 15.97
C THR A 184 0.50 -4.68 15.07
N ILE A 185 -0.04 -3.57 15.57
CA ILE A 185 0.12 -2.26 14.94
C ILE A 185 1.60 -1.96 14.68
N HIS A 186 2.50 -2.25 15.64
CA HIS A 186 3.92 -1.96 15.46
C HIS A 186 4.59 -2.82 14.40
N ASP A 187 4.28 -4.13 14.36
CA ASP A 187 4.81 -5.03 13.34
C ASP A 187 4.44 -4.52 11.94
N TYR A 188 3.18 -4.09 11.77
CA TYR A 188 2.67 -3.55 10.51
C TYR A 188 3.35 -2.23 10.12
N VAL A 189 3.28 -1.19 10.96
CA VAL A 189 3.78 0.14 10.57
C VAL A 189 5.29 0.16 10.37
N SER A 190 6.03 -0.69 11.08
CA SER A 190 7.49 -0.82 10.93
C SER A 190 7.89 -1.49 9.62
N ALA A 191 7.07 -2.41 9.11
CA ALA A 191 7.29 -3.04 7.80
C ALA A 191 6.80 -2.15 6.65
N VAL A 192 5.60 -1.59 6.78
CA VAL A 192 4.90 -0.93 5.67
C VAL A 192 5.41 0.49 5.44
N HIS A 193 5.85 1.22 6.48
CA HIS A 193 6.33 2.58 6.29
C HIS A 193 7.57 2.74 5.41
N PRO A 194 8.70 2.05 5.68
CA PRO A 194 9.85 2.15 4.79
C PRO A 194 9.52 1.71 3.37
N TRP A 195 8.70 0.66 3.21
CA TRP A 195 8.22 0.20 1.90
C TRP A 195 7.41 1.27 1.15
N LEU A 196 6.47 1.97 1.81
CA LEU A 196 5.73 3.07 1.19
C LEU A 196 6.63 4.27 0.85
N ILE A 197 7.70 4.51 1.62
CA ILE A 197 8.67 5.55 1.31
C ILE A 197 9.48 5.19 0.06
N GLU A 198 9.85 3.93 -0.14
CA GLU A 198 10.51 3.44 -1.36
C GLU A 198 9.63 3.61 -2.60
N LEU A 199 8.31 3.43 -2.44
CA LEU A 199 7.32 3.58 -3.52
C LEU A 199 6.86 5.02 -3.76
N ARG A 200 7.43 6.00 -3.05
CA ARG A 200 6.86 7.35 -2.99
C ARG A 200 6.81 8.06 -4.34
N GLU A 201 7.86 7.95 -5.15
CA GLU A 201 7.91 8.58 -6.47
C GLU A 201 6.85 8.00 -7.41
N ASP A 202 6.69 6.68 -7.40
CA ASP A 202 5.66 5.98 -8.16
C ASP A 202 4.25 6.40 -7.69
N ILE A 203 4.02 6.54 -6.38
CA ILE A 203 2.72 7.00 -5.83
C ILE A 203 2.41 8.43 -6.31
N LEU A 204 3.40 9.31 -6.36
CA LEU A 204 3.23 10.67 -6.88
C LEU A 204 2.95 10.67 -8.38
N GLY A 205 3.59 9.78 -9.15
CA GLY A 205 3.30 9.58 -10.56
C GLY A 205 1.86 9.13 -10.81
N ALA A 206 1.43 8.07 -10.12
CA ALA A 206 0.07 7.54 -10.22
C ALA A 206 -1.00 8.56 -9.83
N LYS A 207 -0.78 9.31 -8.75
CA LYS A 207 -1.71 10.37 -8.33
C LYS A 207 -1.69 11.57 -9.28
N GLY A 208 -0.52 11.94 -9.80
CA GLY A 208 -0.36 13.07 -10.71
C GLY A 208 -1.12 12.88 -12.01
N LEU A 209 -1.09 11.66 -12.55
CA LEU A 209 -1.90 11.25 -13.69
C LEU A 209 -3.41 11.51 -13.46
N VAL A 210 -3.95 11.10 -12.32
CA VAL A 210 -5.39 11.24 -12.03
C VAL A 210 -5.79 12.68 -11.70
N GLU A 211 -4.87 13.47 -11.13
CA GLU A 211 -5.17 14.82 -10.66
C GLU A 211 -4.92 15.92 -11.71
N ASN A 212 -3.91 15.76 -12.58
CA ASN A 212 -3.48 16.77 -13.54
C ASN A 212 -3.15 16.21 -14.94
N ASP A 213 -3.65 15.01 -15.27
CA ASP A 213 -3.58 14.31 -16.57
C ASP A 213 -2.19 13.91 -17.09
N LYS A 214 -1.09 14.49 -16.61
CA LYS A 214 0.25 14.24 -17.19
C LYS A 214 1.40 14.21 -16.19
N GLU A 215 1.49 15.18 -15.28
CA GLU A 215 2.70 15.34 -14.48
C GLU A 215 2.59 14.65 -13.12
N PRO A 216 3.64 13.97 -12.65
CA PRO A 216 3.73 13.53 -11.26
C PRO A 216 3.47 14.69 -10.32
N LEU A 217 2.81 14.41 -9.19
CA LEU A 217 2.65 15.43 -8.15
C LEU A 217 4.03 15.90 -7.64
N PRO A 218 4.17 17.17 -7.22
CA PRO A 218 5.43 17.69 -6.70
C PRO A 218 6.01 16.82 -5.58
N SER A 219 7.35 16.73 -5.49
CA SER A 219 8.04 15.96 -4.45
C SER A 219 7.61 16.34 -3.04
N GLU A 220 7.29 17.62 -2.80
CA GLU A 220 6.87 18.16 -1.49
C GLU A 220 5.40 17.87 -1.15
N THR A 221 4.67 17.18 -2.02
CA THR A 221 3.26 16.84 -1.81
C THR A 221 3.11 16.00 -0.54
N LYS A 222 2.24 16.44 0.36
CA LYS A 222 2.01 15.74 1.63
C LYS A 222 1.10 14.55 1.41
N LEU A 223 1.68 13.35 1.43
CA LEU A 223 0.94 12.11 1.31
C LEU A 223 0.49 11.63 2.70
N MET A 224 -0.77 11.22 2.76
CA MET A 224 -1.42 10.63 3.92
C MET A 224 -1.85 9.21 3.55
N VAL A 225 -1.66 8.27 4.47
CA VAL A 225 -2.23 6.92 4.31
C VAL A 225 -3.69 7.00 4.76
N ASP A 226 -4.60 7.08 3.78
CA ASP A 226 -6.03 6.92 4.01
C ASP A 226 -6.42 5.47 3.71
N SER A 227 -7.42 4.98 4.42
CA SER A 227 -7.95 3.62 4.36
C SER A 227 -6.95 2.50 4.69
N PHE A 228 -7.27 1.77 5.74
CA PHE A 228 -6.95 0.36 5.83
C PHE A 228 -8.27 -0.36 5.54
N ASP A 229 -8.50 -0.65 4.27
CA ASP A 229 -9.27 -1.84 3.90
C ASP A 229 -8.22 -2.76 3.28
N PRO A 230 -7.51 -3.59 4.09
CA PRO A 230 -6.62 -4.60 3.54
C PRO A 230 -7.38 -5.68 2.75
#